data_AF-A0A7S3GR15-F1
#
_entry.id   AF-A0A7S3GR15-F1
#
_cell.length_a   1.000
_cell.length_b   1.000
_cell.length_c   1.000
_cell.angle_alpha   90.00
_cell.angle_beta   90.00
_cell.angle_gamma   90.00
#
_symmetry.space_group_name_H-M   'P 1'
#
loop_
_entity.id
_entity.type
_entity.pdbx_description
1 polymer ?
#
loop_
_entity_poly.entity_id
_entity_poly.type
_entity_poly.pdbx_seq_one_letter_code
_entity_poly.pdbx_strand_id
1 'polypeptide(L)'
;MLACSAHFAMGQTFLRGYVQESVLPKFPIFEAVGKLVATDAFKVTCAVRFAPIPSVAKNLGCAALGVPYHFFLLVSALFSAPWTAAAVVAGSSLTSLADIL
;
A
#
# COMPACT_ATOMS: atom_id res chain seq x y z
N MET A 1 2.55 10.86 -3.34
CA MET A 1 2.87 10.33 -1.99
C MET A 1 2.09 11.01 -0.87
N LEU A 2 1.86 12.33 -0.89
CA LEU A 2 1.09 13.06 0.14
C LEU A 2 -0.26 12.41 0.52
N ALA A 3 -1.09 12.04 -0.46
CA ALA A 3 -2.36 11.35 -0.20
C ALA A 3 -2.18 9.99 0.48
N CYS A 4 -1.12 9.23 0.14
CA CYS A 4 -0.82 7.96 0.80
C CYS A 4 -0.36 8.15 2.24
N SER A 5 0.42 9.20 2.52
CA SER A 5 0.83 9.56 3.87
C SER A 5 -0.35 9.99 4.74
N ALA A 6 -1.27 10.79 4.18
CA ALA A 6 -2.50 11.20 4.87
C ALA A 6 -3.40 10.00 5.19
N HIS A 7 -3.62 9.11 4.22
CA HIS A 7 -4.38 7.87 4.46
C HIS A 7 -3.72 6.96 5.50
N PHE A 8 -2.39 6.87 5.48
CA PHE A 8 -1.66 6.06 6.44
C PHE A 8 -1.77 6.62 7.87
N ALA A 9 -1.59 7.94 8.01
CA ALA A 9 -1.75 8.64 9.28
C ALA A 9 -3.17 8.49 9.82
N MET A 10 -4.19 8.77 8.99
CA MET A 10 -5.61 8.58 9.38
C MET A 10 -5.93 7.11 9.70
N GLY A 11 -5.31 6.18 8.98
CA GLY A 11 -5.40 4.74 9.22
C GLY A 11 -4.91 4.35 10.61
N GLN A 12 -3.77 4.91 11.04
CA GLN A 12 -3.18 4.66 12.34
C GLN A 12 -3.94 5.31 13.50
N THR A 13 -4.47 6.53 13.32
CA THR A 13 -5.16 7.25 14.39
C THR A 13 -6.64 6.89 14.53
N PHE A 14 -7.40 6.85 13.44
CA PHE A 14 -8.85 6.69 13.50
C PHE A 14 -9.32 5.26 13.24
N LEU A 15 -8.64 4.55 12.34
CA LEU A 15 -9.07 3.23 11.89
C LEU A 15 -8.44 2.08 12.67
N ARG A 16 -7.35 2.31 13.39
CA ARG A 16 -6.66 1.25 14.14
C ARG A 16 -7.57 0.59 15.17
N GLY A 17 -8.29 1.38 15.98
CA GLY A 17 -9.24 0.86 16.97
C GLY A 17 -10.38 0.07 16.31
N TYR A 18 -11.00 0.65 15.28
CA TYR A 18 -12.07 -0.02 14.53
C TYR A 18 -11.62 -1.35 13.91
N VAL A 19 -10.44 -1.39 13.28
CA VAL A 19 -9.91 -2.61 12.68
C VAL A 19 -9.61 -3.65 13.77
N GLN A 20 -9.00 -3.25 14.88
CA GLN A 20 -8.68 -4.16 15.98
C GLN A 20 -9.93 -4.75 16.65
N GLU A 21 -10.96 -3.93 16.87
CA GLU A 21 -12.16 -4.34 17.61
C GLU A 21 -13.24 -4.96 16.71
N SER A 22 -13.42 -4.47 15.49
CA SER A 22 -14.56 -4.85 14.64
C SER A 22 -14.20 -5.73 13.45
N VAL A 23 -12.95 -5.67 12.96
CA VAL A 23 -12.53 -6.36 11.72
C VAL A 23 -11.67 -7.58 12.03
N LEU A 24 -10.62 -7.45 12.85
CA LEU A 24 -9.75 -8.58 13.21
C LEU A 24 -10.52 -9.80 13.75
N PRO A 25 -11.51 -9.65 14.65
CA PRO A 25 -12.23 -10.81 15.21
C PRO A 25 -13.11 -11.52 14.17
N LYS A 26 -13.55 -10.81 13.13
CA LYS A 26 -14.41 -11.35 12.06
C LYS A 26 -13.63 -11.98 10.92
N PHE A 27 -12.34 -11.65 10.83
CA PHE A 27 -11.48 -12.04 9.71
C PHE A 27 -10.13 -12.54 10.24
N PRO A 28 -10.02 -13.83 10.59
CA PRO A 28 -8.81 -14.41 11.21
C PRO A 28 -7.55 -14.29 10.33
N ILE A 29 -7.73 -14.12 9.02
CA ILE A 29 -6.63 -13.83 8.09
C ILE A 29 -5.93 -12.52 8.46
N PHE A 30 -6.65 -11.46 8.83
CA PHE A 30 -6.00 -10.20 9.21
C PHE A 30 -5.28 -10.29 10.55
N GLU A 31 -5.75 -11.12 11.48
CA GLU A 31 -5.04 -11.39 12.73
C GLU A 31 -3.72 -12.13 12.47
N ALA A 32 -3.74 -13.13 11.58
CA ALA A 32 -2.53 -13.84 11.16
C ALA A 32 -1.53 -12.90 10.46
N VAL A 33 -2.02 -12.01 9.60
CA VAL A 33 -1.18 -10.97 8.96
C VAL A 33 -0.61 -10.02 10.01
N GLY A 34 -1.40 -9.59 11.01
CA GLY A 34 -0.92 -8.74 12.10
C GLY A 34 0.22 -9.38 12.91
N LYS A 35 0.11 -10.68 13.22
CA LYS A 35 1.19 -11.44 13.87
C LYS A 35 2.44 -11.54 12.99
N LEU A 36 2.27 -11.70 11.68
CA LEU A 36 3.37 -11.72 10.71
C LEU A 36 4.03 -10.33 10.53
N VAL A 37 3.29 -9.24 10.66
CA VAL A 37 3.86 -7.88 10.63
C VAL A 37 4.83 -7.68 11.79
N ALA A 38 4.54 -8.27 12.96
CA ALA A 38 5.43 -8.19 14.12
C ALA A 38 6.75 -8.95 13.93
N THR A 39 6.80 -9.95 13.04
CA THR A 39 8.02 -10.72 12.76
C THR A 39 8.81 -10.16 11.57
N ASP A 40 8.14 -9.81 10.47
CA ASP A 40 8.80 -9.30 9.26
C ASP A 40 7.88 -8.33 8.47
N ALA A 41 7.77 -7.09 8.97
CA ALA A 41 6.92 -6.07 8.39
C ALA A 41 7.25 -5.76 6.92
N PHE A 42 8.51 -5.90 6.49
CA PHE A 42 8.91 -5.62 5.12
C PHE A 42 8.33 -6.66 4.15
N LYS A 43 8.55 -7.96 4.40
CA LYS A 43 8.02 -9.03 3.54
C LYS A 43 6.51 -9.04 3.49
N VAL A 44 5.85 -8.80 4.62
CA VAL A 44 4.38 -8.73 4.67
C VAL A 44 3.87 -7.54 3.84
N THR A 45 4.52 -6.38 3.93
CA THR A 45 4.14 -5.22 3.11
C THR A 45 4.30 -5.51 1.62
N CYS A 46 5.37 -6.20 1.21
CA CYS A 46 5.54 -6.66 -0.18
C CYS A 46 4.40 -7.60 -0.61
N ALA A 47 4.04 -8.58 0.22
CA ALA A 47 2.97 -9.51 -0.08
C ALA A 47 1.59 -8.81 -0.21
N VAL A 48 1.29 -7.87 0.69
CA VAL A 48 0.05 -7.07 0.63
C VAL A 48 -0.01 -6.21 -0.63
N ARG A 49 1.13 -5.72 -1.13
CA ARG A 49 1.18 -4.95 -2.39
C ARG A 49 0.83 -5.82 -3.60
N PHE A 50 1.26 -7.08 -3.64
CA PHE A 50 0.91 -8.04 -4.69
C PHE A 50 -0.53 -8.57 -4.61
N ALA A 51 -1.17 -8.54 -3.45
CA ALA A 51 -2.52 -9.07 -3.29
C ALA A 51 -3.54 -8.32 -4.18
N PRO A 52 -4.53 -8.99 -4.79
CA PRO A 52 -5.53 -8.37 -5.67
C PRO A 52 -6.64 -7.67 -4.84
N ILE A 53 -6.26 -6.71 -4.00
CA ILE A 53 -7.15 -5.92 -3.13
C ILE A 53 -7.11 -4.44 -3.53
N PRO A 54 -8.20 -3.66 -3.31
CA PRO A 54 -8.21 -2.24 -3.61
C PRO A 54 -7.09 -1.47 -2.87
N SER A 55 -6.47 -0.50 -3.54
CA SER A 55 -5.31 0.24 -3.01
C SER A 55 -5.60 0.98 -1.69
N VAL A 56 -6.82 1.47 -1.50
CA VAL A 56 -7.25 2.12 -0.25
C VAL A 56 -7.26 1.11 0.90
N ALA A 57 -7.83 -0.08 0.67
CA ALA A 57 -7.86 -1.16 1.66
C ALA A 57 -6.45 -1.64 2.02
N LYS A 58 -5.53 -1.75 1.04
CA LYS A 58 -4.12 -2.06 1.30
C LYS A 58 -3.47 -1.04 2.22
N ASN A 59 -3.64 0.26 1.93
CA ASN A 59 -2.99 1.33 2.69
C ASN A 59 -3.54 1.44 4.12
N LEU A 60 -4.87 1.43 4.29
CA LEU A 60 -5.52 1.47 5.59
C LEU A 60 -5.26 0.18 6.38
N GLY A 61 -5.25 -0.97 5.71
CA GLY A 61 -4.93 -2.27 6.31
C GLY A 61 -3.50 -2.31 6.84
N CYS A 62 -2.49 -1.91 6.05
CA CYS A 62 -1.12 -1.83 6.53
C CYS A 62 -0.96 -0.86 7.72
N ALA A 63 -1.64 0.29 7.68
CA ALA A 63 -1.61 1.25 8.77
C ALA A 63 -2.24 0.70 10.06
N ALA A 64 -3.41 0.06 9.95
CA ALA A 64 -4.13 -0.52 11.08
C ALA A 64 -3.42 -1.75 11.68
N LEU A 65 -2.73 -2.54 10.86
CA LEU A 65 -1.93 -3.69 11.28
C LEU A 65 -0.58 -3.31 11.88
N GLY A 66 -0.27 -2.01 11.98
CA GLY A 66 0.93 -1.52 12.65
C GLY A 66 2.22 -1.65 11.85
N VAL A 67 2.14 -1.74 10.52
CA VAL A 67 3.33 -1.68 9.66
C VAL A 67 4.07 -0.36 9.92
N PRO A 68 5.40 -0.35 10.07
CA PRO A 68 6.16 0.88 10.17
C PRO A 68 6.06 1.72 8.89
N TYR A 69 5.85 3.03 9.04
CA TYR A 69 5.65 3.95 7.91
C TYR A 69 6.80 3.91 6.88
N HIS A 70 8.05 3.75 7.32
CA HIS A 70 9.21 3.68 6.43
C HIS A 70 9.17 2.43 5.53
N PHE A 71 8.76 1.26 6.04
CA PHE A 71 8.60 0.06 5.22
C PHE A 71 7.43 0.21 4.25
N PHE A 72 6.33 0.78 4.71
CA PHE A 72 5.22 1.15 3.82
C PHE A 72 5.70 2.03 2.66
N LEU A 73 6.47 3.08 2.94
CA LEU A 73 6.94 4.03 1.93
C LEU A 73 7.94 3.39 0.97
N LEU A 74 8.94 2.67 1.49
CA LEU A 74 9.96 1.96 0.70
C LEU A 74 9.33 0.97 -0.27
N VAL A 75 8.48 0.07 0.23
CA VAL A 75 7.84 -0.94 -0.62
C VAL A 75 6.90 -0.28 -1.63
N SER A 76 6.15 0.76 -1.22
CA SER A 76 5.30 1.48 -2.17
C SER A 76 6.10 2.14 -3.29
N ALA A 77 7.24 2.74 -2.97
CA ALA A 77 8.13 3.34 -3.96
C ALA A 77 8.70 2.28 -4.91
N LEU A 78 9.18 1.15 -4.36
CA LEU A 78 9.74 0.04 -5.13
C LEU A 78 8.75 -0.51 -6.17
N PHE A 79 7.48 -0.63 -5.81
CA PHE A 79 6.44 -1.15 -6.69
C PHE A 79 5.85 -0.10 -7.62
N SER A 80 5.89 1.18 -7.23
CA SER A 80 5.40 2.27 -8.07
C SER A 80 6.42 2.64 -9.14
N ALA A 81 7.72 2.52 -8.87
CA ALA A 81 8.78 2.96 -9.78
C ALA A 81 8.72 2.30 -11.17
N PRO A 82 8.56 0.96 -11.32
CA PRO A 82 8.43 0.34 -12.64
C PRO A 82 7.20 0.83 -13.40
N TRP A 83 6.07 0.98 -12.71
CA TRP A 83 4.84 1.49 -13.31
C TRP A 83 4.99 2.94 -13.76
N THR A 84 5.57 3.79 -12.91
CA THR A 84 5.84 5.19 -13.25
C THR A 84 6.81 5.28 -14.43
N ALA A 85 7.87 4.48 -14.46
CA ALA A 85 8.81 4.45 -15.58
C ALA A 85 8.12 4.04 -16.89
N ALA A 86 7.31 2.96 -16.85
CA ALA A 86 6.55 2.51 -18.02
C ALA A 86 5.55 3.57 -18.51
N ALA A 87 4.84 4.23 -17.59
CA ALA A 87 3.90 5.30 -17.92
C ALA A 87 4.59 6.53 -18.52
N VAL A 88 5.77 6.91 -18.01
CA VAL A 88 6.57 8.00 -18.56
C VAL A 88 7.08 7.66 -19.96
N VAL A 89 7.60 6.44 -20.16
CA VAL A 89 8.06 5.98 -21.48
C VAL A 89 6.90 5.96 -22.46
N ALA A 90 5.78 5.33 -22.11
CA ALA A 90 4.59 5.29 -22.96
C ALA A 90 4.07 6.71 -23.27
N GLY A 91 4.02 7.59 -22.27
CA GLY A 91 3.64 9.00 -22.45
C GLY A 91 4.58 9.75 -23.39
N SER A 92 5.89 9.55 -23.26
CA SER A 92 6.89 10.17 -24.14
C SER A 92 6.78 9.70 -25.59
N SER A 93 6.38 8.45 -25.81
CA SER A 93 6.12 7.90 -27.15
C SER A 93 4.81 8.44 -27.76
N LEU A 94 3.86 8.89 -26.95
CA LEU A 94 2.62 9.53 -27.42
C LEU A 94 2.85 10.97 -27.87
N THR A 95 3.79 11.71 -27.26
CA THR A 95 4.16 13.06 -27.72
C THR A 95 4.73 13.05 -29.14
N SER A 96 5.50 12.03 -29.52
CA SER A 96 5.96 11.85 -30.90
C SER A 96 4.85 11.52 -31.90
N LEU A 97 3.67 11.10 -31.43
CA LEU A 97 2.54 10.78 -32.31
C LEU A 97 1.88 12.04 -32.88
N ALA A 98 1.97 13.16 -32.16
CA ALA A 98 1.52 14.47 -32.66
C ALA A 98 2.45 15.08 -33.71
N ASP A 99 3.72 14.64 -33.77
CA ASP A 99 4.68 15.06 -34.80
C ASP A 99 4.61 14.20 -36.07
N ILE A 100 3.93 13.04 -36.01
CA ILE A 100 3.79 12.08 -37.12
C ILE A 100 2.40 12.18 -37.81
N LEU A 101 1.42 12.83 -37.16
CA LEU A 101 0.10 13.16 -37.71
C LEU A 101 0.08 14.55 -38.35
#